data_AF-A0A5C7JFE1-F1
#
_entry.id   AF-A0A5C7JFE1-F1
#
_cell.length_a   1.000
_cell.length_b   1.000
_cell.length_c   1.000
_cell.angle_alpha   90.00
_cell.angle_beta   90.00
_cell.angle_gamma   90.00
#
_symmetry.space_group_name_H-M   'P 1'
#
loop_
_entity.id
_entity.type
_entity.pdbx_description
1 polymer ?
#
loop_
_entity_poly.entity_id
_entity_poly.type
_entity_poly.pdbx_seq_one_letter_code
_entity_poly.pdbx_strand_id
1 'polypeptide(L)'
;MDKNEVKKDLYKSKNMAHFSHYVAGNLYYNIVVLDSLYQFPISTVEESIDCQHGIKLGLKLSEDLGTTEFGDQIKGSELNRWISKAIDKGEFIKIG
;
A
#
# COMPACT_ATOMS: atom_id res chain seq x y z
N MET A 1 -13.40 1.59 -6.82
CA MET A 1 -13.15 3.05 -6.70
C MET A 1 -12.28 3.49 -7.88
N ASP A 2 -12.48 4.68 -8.42
CA ASP A 2 -11.69 5.16 -9.57
C ASP A 2 -10.28 5.61 -9.12
N LYS A 3 -9.24 4.98 -9.67
CA LYS A 3 -7.84 5.28 -9.32
C LYS A 3 -7.42 6.71 -9.67
N ASN A 4 -7.93 7.26 -10.78
CA ASN A 4 -7.57 8.61 -11.20
C ASN A 4 -8.21 9.67 -10.31
N GLU A 5 -9.43 9.42 -9.83
CA GLU A 5 -10.11 10.27 -8.87
C GLU A 5 -9.37 10.29 -7.52
N VAL A 6 -9.03 9.12 -6.98
CA VAL A 6 -8.22 8.99 -5.76
C VAL A 6 -6.90 9.73 -5.91
N LYS A 7 -6.17 9.50 -7.02
CA LYS A 7 -4.92 10.18 -7.30
C LYS A 7 -5.12 11.70 -7.27
N LYS A 8 -6.10 12.23 -8.00
CA LYS A 8 -6.39 13.68 -8.04
C LYS A 8 -6.69 14.23 -6.65
N ASP A 9 -7.45 13.51 -5.83
CA ASP A 9 -7.73 13.92 -4.46
C ASP A 9 -6.46 13.98 -3.61
N LEU A 10 -5.63 12.92 -3.62
CA LEU A 10 -4.39 12.85 -2.85
C LEU A 10 -3.43 14.02 -3.15
N TYR A 11 -3.33 14.45 -4.42
CA TYR A 11 -2.51 15.61 -4.80
C TYR A 11 -3.12 16.95 -4.39
N LYS A 12 -4.45 17.04 -4.24
CA LYS A 12 -5.17 18.26 -3.84
C LYS A 12 -5.28 18.42 -2.33
N SER A 13 -5.73 17.38 -1.64
CA SER A 13 -6.03 17.39 -0.20
C SER A 13 -4.76 17.43 0.66
N LYS A 14 -3.65 16.87 0.16
CA LYS A 14 -2.39 16.69 0.91
C LYS A 14 -2.60 15.91 2.21
N ASN A 15 -3.62 15.04 2.25
CA ASN A 15 -3.93 14.23 3.42
C ASN A 15 -2.75 13.32 3.79
N MET A 16 -2.54 13.16 5.10
CA MET A 16 -1.53 12.25 5.64
C MET A 16 -2.13 10.85 5.79
N ALA A 17 -1.39 9.85 5.34
CA ALA A 17 -1.62 8.47 5.68
C ALA A 17 -1.01 8.18 7.05
N HIS A 18 -1.75 7.51 7.92
CA HIS A 18 -1.33 7.13 9.27
C HIS A 18 -1.09 5.63 9.33
N PHE A 19 0.06 5.24 9.88
CA PHE A 19 0.37 3.85 10.16
C PHE A 19 -0.66 3.30 11.15
N SER A 20 -1.21 2.12 10.86
CA SER A 20 -2.17 1.45 11.72
C SER A 20 -1.52 0.28 12.46
N HIS A 21 -1.00 -0.69 11.71
CA HIS A 21 -0.40 -1.89 12.26
C HIS A 21 0.42 -2.65 11.19
N TYR A 22 1.26 -3.59 11.64
CA TYR A 22 1.98 -4.52 10.78
C TYR A 22 1.53 -5.95 11.07
N VAL A 23 1.05 -6.67 10.06
CA VAL A 23 0.61 -8.05 10.21
C VAL A 23 0.87 -8.86 8.95
N ALA A 24 1.35 -10.09 9.13
CA ALA A 24 1.57 -11.06 8.05
C ALA A 24 2.35 -10.50 6.84
N GLY A 25 3.41 -9.72 7.11
CA GLY A 25 4.23 -9.16 6.03
C GLY A 25 3.65 -7.92 5.34
N ASN A 26 2.65 -7.27 5.94
CA ASN A 26 2.01 -6.09 5.37
C ASN A 26 1.98 -4.94 6.37
N LEU A 27 2.42 -3.75 5.94
CA LEU A 27 2.23 -2.49 6.66
C LEU A 27 0.87 -1.90 6.26
N TYR A 28 -0.03 -1.71 7.21
CA TYR A 28 -1.34 -1.12 6.95
C TYR A 28 -1.34 0.37 7.27
N TYR A 29 -1.83 1.16 6.31
CA TYR A 29 -2.00 2.60 6.45
C TYR A 29 -3.47 2.98 6.29
N ASN A 30 -3.90 3.98 7.07
CA ASN A 30 -5.21 4.60 6.98
C ASN A 30 -5.08 5.99 6.37
N ILE A 31 -5.95 6.36 5.45
CA ILE A 31 -5.95 7.68 4.82
C ILE A 31 -7.36 8.15 4.49
N VAL A 32 -7.61 9.45 4.67
CA VAL A 32 -8.84 10.08 4.21
C VAL A 32 -8.72 10.40 2.73
N VAL A 33 -9.66 9.90 1.93
CA VAL A 33 -9.76 10.17 0.49
C VAL A 33 -11.23 10.38 0.17
N LEU A 34 -11.56 11.44 -0.58
CA LEU A 34 -12.94 11.77 -0.93
C LEU A 34 -13.87 11.78 0.31
N ASP A 35 -13.41 12.42 1.39
CA ASP A 35 -14.10 12.54 2.68
C ASP A 35 -14.47 11.21 3.37
N SER A 36 -13.84 10.11 3.00
CA SER A 36 -14.01 8.80 3.64
C SER A 36 -12.66 8.23 4.08
N LEU A 37 -12.66 7.45 5.17
CA LEU A 37 -11.46 6.82 5.69
C LEU A 37 -11.25 5.46 5.03
N TYR A 38 -10.10 5.28 4.39
CA TYR A 38 -9.72 4.03 3.75
C TYR A 38 -8.47 3.44 4.40
N GLN A 39 -8.33 2.12 4.27
CA GLN A 39 -7.15 1.36 4.63
C GLN A 39 -6.58 0.63 3.41
N PHE A 40 -5.24 0.55 3.33
CA PHE A 40 -4.54 -0.26 2.33
C PHE A 40 -3.28 -0.91 2.92
N PRO A 41 -2.89 -2.09 2.40
CA PRO A 41 -1.64 -2.73 2.74
C PRO A 41 -0.47 -2.29 1.84
N ILE A 42 0.74 -2.36 2.40
CA ILE A 42 2.01 -2.33 1.69
C ILE A 42 2.75 -3.63 2.02
N SER A 43 2.93 -4.51 1.03
CA SER A 43 3.61 -5.79 1.22
C SER A 43 5.12 -5.60 1.38
N THR A 44 5.65 -6.05 2.51
CA THR A 44 7.08 -6.00 2.84
C THR A 44 7.83 -7.26 2.45
N VAL A 45 7.10 -8.34 2.18
CA VAL A 45 7.62 -9.61 1.72
C VAL A 45 6.95 -10.04 0.43
N GLU A 46 7.62 -10.90 -0.30
CA GLU A 46 7.09 -11.58 -1.48
C GLU A 46 7.57 -13.03 -1.52
N GLU A 47 6.85 -13.86 -2.27
CA GLU A 47 7.20 -15.28 -2.40
C GLU A 47 8.44 -15.43 -3.27
N SER A 48 9.44 -16.18 -2.79
CA SER A 48 10.57 -16.60 -3.63
C SER A 48 10.19 -17.90 -4.34
N ILE A 49 10.14 -17.85 -5.67
CA ILE A 49 9.86 -19.00 -6.53
C ILE A 49 11.16 -19.34 -7.27
N ASP A 50 11.58 -20.60 -7.24
CA ASP A 50 12.58 -21.09 -8.18
C ASP A 50 11.95 -21.17 -9.57
N CYS A 51 12.34 -20.26 -10.45
CA CYS A 51 11.84 -20.17 -11.81
C CYS A 51 12.12 -21.44 -12.63
N GLN A 52 13.09 -22.26 -12.24
CA GLN A 52 13.46 -23.48 -12.98
C GLN A 52 12.58 -24.68 -12.63
N HIS A 53 12.11 -24.76 -11.38
CA HIS A 53 11.37 -25.93 -10.88
C HIS A 53 9.95 -25.62 -10.39
N GLY A 54 9.55 -24.34 -10.33
CA GLY A 54 8.24 -23.92 -9.83
C GLY A 54 8.05 -24.16 -8.33
N ILE A 55 9.14 -24.40 -7.59
CA ILE A 55 9.13 -24.70 -6.16
C ILE A 55 9.20 -23.39 -5.38
N LYS A 56 8.30 -23.23 -4.41
CA LYS A 56 8.31 -22.11 -3.46
C LYS A 56 9.46 -22.31 -2.47
N LEU A 57 10.50 -21.50 -2.56
CA LEU A 57 11.68 -21.60 -1.68
C LEU A 57 11.45 -20.93 -0.32
N GLY A 58 10.51 -19.99 -0.23
CA GLY A 58 10.22 -19.29 1.01
C GLY A 58 9.72 -17.87 0.78
N LEU A 59 10.05 -16.98 1.71
CA LEU A 59 9.75 -15.56 1.66
C LEU A 59 11.06 -14.79 1.47
N LYS A 60 11.03 -13.77 0.60
CA LYS A 60 12.08 -12.75 0.50
C LYS A 60 11.51 -11.37 0.79
N LEU A 61 12.38 -10.41 1.09
CA LEU A 61 11.98 -9.01 1.20
C LEU A 61 11.49 -8.51 -0.16
N SER A 62 10.42 -7.72 -0.14
CA SER A 62 9.81 -7.14 -1.33
C SER A 62 10.77 -6.14 -1.97
N GLU A 63 11.23 -6.45 -3.18
CA GLU A 63 12.07 -5.55 -3.98
C GLU A 63 11.33 -4.26 -4.34
N ASP A 64 10.00 -4.29 -4.35
CA ASP A 64 9.17 -3.11 -4.61
C ASP A 64 9.46 -1.99 -3.60
N LEU A 65 9.79 -2.30 -2.34
CA LEU A 65 10.04 -1.27 -1.33
C LEU A 65 11.25 -0.38 -1.65
N GLY A 66 12.28 -0.94 -2.30
CA GLY A 66 13.54 -0.24 -2.56
C GLY A 66 14.15 0.32 -1.27
N THR A 67 14.47 1.61 -1.28
CA THR A 67 14.99 2.36 -0.11
C THR A 67 13.93 3.30 0.48
N THR A 68 12.64 3.02 0.23
CA THR A 68 11.55 3.88 0.73
C THR A 68 11.49 3.82 2.25
N GLU A 69 11.44 4.99 2.89
CA GLU A 69 11.21 5.09 4.33
C GLU A 69 9.71 5.09 4.65
N PHE A 70 9.31 4.32 5.66
CA PHE A 70 7.92 4.23 6.12
C PHE A 70 7.81 4.74 7.56
N GLY A 71 7.30 5.95 7.72
CA GLY A 71 7.04 6.58 9.02
C GLY A 71 5.62 6.37 9.54
N ASP A 72 5.37 6.84 10.77
CA ASP A 72 4.03 6.87 11.38
C ASP A 72 3.03 7.69 10.55
N GLN A 73 3.50 8.79 9.94
CA GLN A 73 2.72 9.65 9.06
C GLN A 73 3.47 9.93 7.77
N ILE A 74 2.82 9.72 6.63
CA ILE A 74 3.40 9.93 5.30
C ILE A 74 2.38 10.65 4.44
N LYS A 75 2.80 11.56 3.57
CA LYS A 75 1.86 12.19 2.63
C LYS A 75 1.22 11.13 1.75
N GLY A 76 -0.10 11.14 1.62
CA GLY A 76 -0.82 10.18 0.78
C GLY A 76 -0.34 10.17 -0.67
N SER A 77 0.09 11.31 -1.19
CA SER A 77 0.67 11.42 -2.54
C SER A 77 1.97 10.63 -2.71
N GLU A 78 2.78 10.48 -1.66
CA GLU A 78 4.02 9.67 -1.68
C GLU A 78 3.68 8.17 -1.72
N LEU A 79 2.54 7.78 -1.13
CA LEU A 79 2.04 6.42 -1.14
C LEU A 79 1.18 6.06 -2.36
N ASN A 80 1.04 6.98 -3.33
CA ASN A 80 0.14 6.81 -4.48
C ASN A 80 0.42 5.52 -5.27
N ARG A 81 1.68 5.06 -5.36
CA ARG A 81 2.03 3.81 -6.04
C ARG A 81 1.39 2.60 -5.37
N TRP A 82 1.45 2.50 -4.04
CA TRP A 82 0.87 1.39 -3.30
C TRP A 82 -0.64 1.50 -3.19
N ILE A 83 -1.19 2.70 -3.01
CA ILE A 83 -2.65 2.94 -3.05
C ILE A 83 -3.21 2.50 -4.41
N SER A 84 -2.53 2.85 -5.51
CA SER A 84 -2.92 2.43 -6.86
C SER A 84 -2.95 0.90 -6.99
N LYS A 85 -1.91 0.21 -6.51
CA LYS A 85 -1.86 -1.26 -6.50
C LYS A 85 -2.97 -1.88 -5.66
N ALA A 86 -3.24 -1.31 -4.48
CA ALA A 86 -4.31 -1.77 -3.61
C ALA A 86 -5.68 -1.60 -4.26
N ILE A 87 -5.93 -0.49 -4.97
CA ILE A 87 -7.17 -0.30 -5.74
C ILE A 87 -7.29 -1.36 -6.84
N ASP A 88 -6.21 -1.60 -7.61
CA ASP A 88 -6.20 -2.57 -8.71
C ASP A 88 -6.45 -4.01 -8.19
N LYS A 89 -6.02 -4.32 -6.96
CA LYS A 89 -6.22 -5.61 -6.28
C LYS A 89 -7.52 -5.72 -5.47
N GLY A 90 -8.26 -4.63 -5.29
CA GLY A 90 -9.43 -4.58 -4.40
C GLY A 90 -9.09 -4.60 -2.90
N GLU A 91 -7.86 -4.25 -2.53
CA GLU A 91 -7.33 -4.19 -1.16
C GLU A 91 -7.42 -2.78 -0.55
N PHE A 92 -7.99 -1.80 -1.26
CA PHE A 92 -8.26 -0.45 -0.74
C PHE A 92 -9.67 -0.39 -0.13
N ILE A 93 -9.76 -0.60 1.18
CA ILE A 93 -11.03 -0.88 1.88
C ILE A 93 -11.49 0.35 2.65
N LYS A 94 -12.77 0.72 2.49
CA LYS A 94 -13.39 1.78 3.30
C LYS A 94 -13.63 1.27 4.74
N ILE A 95 -13.18 2.03 5.73
CA ILE A 95 -13.31 1.70 7.16
C ILE A 95 -14.05 2.77 7.97
N GLY A 96 -14.41 3.90 7.35
CA GLY A 96 -15.19 5.00 7.94
C GLY A 96 -15.78 5.91 6.89
#